data_AF-A0A0R3PYJ3-F1
#
_entry.id   AF-A0A0R3PYJ3-F1
#
_cell.length_a   1.000
_cell.length_b   1.000
_cell.length_c   1.000
_cell.angle_alpha   90.00
_cell.angle_beta   90.00
_cell.angle_gamma   90.00
#
_symmetry.space_group_name_H-M   'P 1'
#
loop_
_entity.id
_entity.type
_entity.pdbx_description
1 polymer ?
#
loop_
_entity_poly.entity_id
_entity_poly.type
_entity_poly.pdbx_seq_one_letter_code
_entity_poly.pdbx_strand_id
1 'polypeptide(L)'
;MSVLIGVNLSPSMHRVSNGSVASGDSRRNSMVDSSGRFCSQPTNGSFTCRFLNFCFQIGSDFFLIIDFYFSDTFIKIVAVGEFGNELWRQKTELVKGSSEPHYNYSLHRTDLDVCTVRIEVWSPVGVLRRRQMLGWLAMGLNSSSPDAQEHWQQMIQGSGTTVTKWHPVHPPE
;
A
#
# COMPACT_ATOMS: atom_id res chain seq x y z
N MET A 1 45.38 -10.47 8.54
CA MET A 1 44.84 -9.12 8.26
C MET A 1 43.87 -9.25 7.10
N SER A 2 42.58 -9.34 7.41
CA SER A 2 41.51 -9.51 6.43
C SER A 2 40.74 -8.20 6.34
N VAL A 3 40.64 -7.62 5.15
CA VAL A 3 39.66 -6.58 4.83
C VAL A 3 39.17 -6.84 3.41
N LEU A 4 38.01 -7.49 3.28
CA LEU A 4 37.22 -7.49 2.05
C LEU A 4 35.98 -6.65 2.33
N ILE A 5 35.91 -5.51 1.64
CA ILE A 5 34.79 -4.56 1.68
C ILE A 5 33.72 -5.14 0.77
N GLY A 6 32.68 -5.73 1.36
CA GLY A 6 31.48 -6.17 0.63
C GLY A 6 30.60 -4.98 0.30
N VAL A 7 30.64 -4.54 -0.97
CA VAL A 7 29.66 -3.60 -1.52
C VAL A 7 28.31 -4.30 -1.67
N ASN A 8 27.31 -3.69 -1.05
CA ASN A 8 25.90 -4.09 -1.07
C ASN A 8 25.35 -3.95 -2.50
N LEU A 9 24.98 -5.07 -3.14
CA LEU A 9 24.35 -5.09 -4.45
C LEU A 9 22.83 -4.95 -4.26
N SER A 10 22.31 -3.75 -4.51
CA SER A 10 20.87 -3.55 -4.70
C SER A 10 20.37 -4.35 -5.92
N PRO A 11 19.15 -4.93 -5.90
CA PRO A 11 18.62 -5.66 -7.05
C PRO A 11 18.39 -4.72 -8.24
N SER A 12 18.95 -5.09 -9.39
CA SER A 12 18.83 -4.36 -10.67
C SER A 12 17.42 -4.48 -11.26
N MET A 13 16.72 -3.35 -11.44
CA MET A 13 15.49 -3.28 -12.24
C MET A 13 15.84 -3.32 -13.74
N HIS A 14 15.44 -4.37 -14.45
CA HIS A 14 15.66 -4.48 -15.90
C HIS A 14 14.47 -3.93 -16.69
N ARG A 15 14.72 -2.91 -17.53
CA ARG A 15 13.71 -2.32 -18.45
C ARG A 15 13.72 -3.08 -19.78
N VAL A 16 12.65 -3.82 -20.09
CA VAL A 16 12.46 -4.40 -21.42
C VAL A 16 11.86 -3.34 -22.34
N SER A 17 12.58 -2.97 -23.39
CA SER A 17 12.11 -2.01 -24.42
C SER A 17 11.89 -2.76 -25.73
N ASN A 18 10.63 -3.00 -26.11
CA ASN A 18 10.30 -3.42 -27.48
C ASN A 18 10.06 -2.19 -28.36
N GLY A 19 10.74 -2.17 -29.50
CA GLY A 19 10.82 -1.02 -30.41
C GLY A 19 9.52 -0.67 -31.15
N SER A 20 9.41 0.65 -31.38
CA SER A 20 8.77 1.36 -32.50
C SER A 20 7.32 1.03 -32.90
N VAL A 21 6.39 1.92 -32.52
CA VAL A 21 5.31 2.47 -33.36
C VAL A 21 4.73 3.75 -32.72
N ALA A 22 4.28 4.67 -33.58
CA ALA A 22 3.99 6.07 -33.36
C ALA A 22 2.66 6.39 -32.65
N SER A 23 2.57 7.64 -32.18
CA SER A 23 1.41 8.44 -31.77
C SER A 23 0.48 7.93 -30.67
N GLY A 24 0.44 8.72 -29.59
CA GLY A 24 -0.80 9.03 -28.87
C GLY A 24 -1.42 7.87 -28.08
N ASP A 25 -0.76 7.43 -27.02
CA ASP A 25 -1.47 7.23 -25.76
C ASP A 25 -0.48 7.08 -24.61
N SER A 26 -0.85 7.59 -23.44
CA SER A 26 -0.08 7.54 -22.20
C SER A 26 0.30 6.09 -21.86
N ARG A 27 1.49 5.66 -22.26
CA ARG A 27 2.06 4.37 -21.89
C ARG A 27 2.28 4.37 -20.38
N ARG A 28 1.28 3.90 -19.63
CA ARG A 28 1.39 3.44 -18.25
C ARG A 28 2.55 2.44 -18.21
N ASN A 29 3.71 2.87 -17.73
CA ASN A 29 4.90 2.04 -17.68
C ASN A 29 4.71 1.04 -16.51
N SER A 30 4.04 -0.08 -16.78
CA SER A 30 3.87 -1.18 -15.85
C SER A 30 5.19 -1.92 -15.68
N MET A 31 5.75 -1.86 -14.48
CA MET A 31 6.90 -2.66 -14.05
C MET A 31 6.39 -3.96 -13.44
N VAL A 32 7.06 -5.08 -13.69
CA VAL A 32 6.78 -6.33 -12.99
C VAL A 32 7.81 -6.50 -11.87
N ASP A 33 7.36 -6.72 -10.64
CA ASP A 33 8.25 -7.00 -9.52
C ASP A 33 8.84 -8.43 -9.62
N SER A 34 9.77 -8.78 -8.72
CA SER A 34 10.43 -10.10 -8.67
C SER A 34 9.46 -11.26 -8.44
N SER A 35 8.20 -10.97 -8.06
CA SER A 35 7.11 -11.93 -7.89
C SER A 35 6.19 -12.03 -9.11
N GLY A 36 6.49 -11.32 -10.20
CA GLY A 36 5.73 -11.36 -11.45
C GLY A 36 4.45 -10.53 -11.44
N ARG A 37 4.26 -9.63 -10.47
CA ARG A 37 3.06 -8.80 -10.35
C ARG A 37 3.24 -7.46 -11.07
N PHE A 38 2.23 -7.04 -11.83
CA PHE A 38 2.23 -5.77 -12.56
C PHE A 38 2.07 -4.59 -11.58
N CYS A 39 3.15 -3.86 -11.33
CA CYS A 39 3.20 -2.60 -10.61
C CYS A 39 3.27 -1.43 -11.59
N SER A 40 2.21 -0.62 -11.70
CA SER A 40 2.33 0.71 -12.29
C SER A 40 3.21 1.58 -11.38
N GLN A 41 4.43 1.92 -11.80
CA GLN A 41 5.25 2.87 -11.05
C GLN A 41 4.70 4.30 -11.19
N PRO A 42 4.79 5.12 -10.13
CA PRO A 42 4.44 6.53 -10.23
C PRO A 42 5.45 7.28 -11.10
N THR A 43 4.93 8.02 -12.08
CA THR A 43 5.70 8.90 -12.97
C THR A 43 6.22 10.12 -12.21
N ASN A 44 7.55 10.19 -12.07
CA ASN A 44 8.40 11.37 -11.93
C ASN A 44 7.91 12.54 -11.04
N GLY A 45 8.60 12.76 -9.92
CA GLY A 45 9.07 14.11 -9.57
C GLY A 45 8.53 14.78 -8.31
N SER A 46 7.63 14.17 -7.54
CA SER A 46 7.34 14.66 -6.19
C SER A 46 7.87 13.68 -5.16
N PHE A 47 8.74 14.13 -4.26
CA PHE A 47 9.17 13.43 -3.04
C PHE A 47 8.00 13.15 -2.06
N THR A 48 6.75 13.35 -2.49
CA THR A 48 5.50 13.08 -1.76
C THR A 48 4.64 12.00 -2.42
N CYS A 49 5.18 11.20 -3.34
CA CYS A 49 4.48 10.04 -3.90
C CYS A 49 4.29 8.96 -2.82
N ARG A 50 3.26 9.16 -1.99
CA ARG A 50 2.85 8.31 -0.89
C ARG A 50 1.92 7.23 -1.42
N PHE A 51 2.49 6.27 -2.12
CA PHE A 51 1.71 5.12 -2.57
C PHE A 51 1.74 4.05 -1.49
N LEU A 52 0.60 3.40 -1.29
CA LEU A 52 0.49 2.19 -0.49
C LEU A 52 0.12 1.04 -1.41
N ASN A 53 0.88 -0.04 -1.32
CA ASN A 53 0.47 -1.29 -1.93
C ASN A 53 -0.60 -1.90 -1.02
N PHE A 54 -1.69 -2.40 -1.58
CA PHE A 54 -2.67 -3.16 -0.82
C PHE A 54 -2.75 -4.54 -1.44
N CYS A 55 -2.37 -5.57 -0.71
CA CYS A 55 -2.46 -6.95 -1.15
C CYS A 55 -3.49 -7.69 -0.32
N PHE A 56 -4.31 -8.50 -0.97
CA PHE A 56 -5.39 -9.26 -0.34
C PHE A 56 -5.34 -10.73 -0.74
N GLN A 57 -5.37 -11.66 0.22
CA GLN A 57 -5.43 -13.10 -0.06
C GLN A 57 -6.63 -13.71 0.65
N ILE A 58 -7.50 -14.42 -0.08
CA ILE A 58 -8.70 -15.08 0.47
C ILE A 58 -8.34 -16.48 0.96
N GLY A 59 -8.65 -16.77 2.24
CA GLY A 59 -8.51 -18.04 2.95
C GLY A 59 -9.36 -18.03 4.24
N SER A 60 -8.99 -18.79 5.28
CA SER A 60 -9.60 -18.66 6.62
C SER A 60 -9.46 -17.26 7.20
N ASP A 61 -8.45 -16.52 6.77
CA ASP A 61 -8.06 -15.21 7.26
C ASP A 61 -7.74 -14.27 6.10
N PHE A 62 -8.05 -12.98 6.28
CA PHE A 62 -7.86 -11.94 5.26
C PHE A 62 -6.52 -11.26 5.47
N PHE A 63 -5.56 -11.40 4.58
CA PHE A 63 -4.27 -10.74 4.77
C PHE A 63 -4.19 -9.42 4.03
N LEU A 64 -3.78 -8.38 4.73
CA LEU A 64 -3.47 -7.07 4.18
C LEU A 64 -1.95 -6.86 4.19
N ILE A 65 -1.33 -6.83 3.00
CA ILE A 65 0.07 -6.40 2.85
C ILE A 65 0.11 -4.94 2.44
N ILE A 66 0.81 -4.12 3.23
CA ILE A 66 1.04 -2.70 2.94
C ILE A 66 2.52 -2.40 2.81
N ASP A 67 2.89 -1.83 1.68
CA ASP A 67 4.24 -1.34 1.37
C ASP A 67 4.21 0.19 1.29
N PHE A 68 5.17 0.86 1.91
CA PHE A 68 5.22 2.33 1.98
C PHE A 68 6.67 2.82 1.89
N TYR A 69 6.92 4.04 1.40
CA TYR A 69 8.26 4.60 1.23
C TYR A 69 8.68 5.58 2.33
N PHE A 70 8.36 5.27 3.60
CA PHE A 70 8.73 6.11 4.75
C PHE A 70 9.28 5.26 5.90
N SER A 71 10.42 5.69 6.44
CA SER A 71 11.03 5.11 7.63
C SER A 71 10.25 5.47 8.89
N ASP A 72 10.36 4.63 9.92
CA ASP A 72 9.75 4.83 11.23
C ASP A 72 8.23 5.01 11.16
N THR A 73 7.53 4.03 10.59
CA THR A 73 6.08 4.08 10.40
C THR A 73 5.34 2.96 11.13
N PHE A 74 4.09 3.23 11.46
CA PHE A 74 3.11 2.23 11.87
C PHE A 74 1.77 2.58 11.23
N ILE A 75 0.91 1.58 11.06
CA ILE A 75 -0.40 1.75 10.43
C ILE A 75 -1.49 1.60 11.49
N LYS A 76 -2.58 2.33 11.30
CA LYS A 76 -3.85 2.04 11.97
C LYS A 76 -4.86 1.68 10.90
N ILE A 77 -5.57 0.58 11.12
CA ILE A 77 -6.65 0.12 10.24
C ILE A 77 -7.93 0.28 11.05
N VAL A 78 -8.91 0.97 10.49
CA VAL A 78 -10.20 1.26 11.14
C VAL A 78 -11.30 0.86 10.18
N ALA A 79 -12.18 -0.04 10.59
CA ALA A 79 -13.43 -0.26 9.87
C ALA A 79 -14.52 0.63 10.43
N VAL A 80 -15.18 1.35 9.55
CA VAL A 80 -16.30 2.25 9.85
C VAL A 80 -17.53 1.75 9.13
N GLY A 81 -18.62 1.52 9.85
CA GLY A 81 -19.89 1.09 9.26
C GLY A 81 -20.55 2.20 8.44
N GLU A 82 -21.62 1.86 7.73
CA GLU A 82 -22.39 2.80 6.91
C GLU A 82 -22.86 4.05 7.68
N PHE A 83 -23.17 3.91 8.96
CA PHE A 83 -23.63 5.00 9.83
C PHE A 83 -22.50 5.78 10.51
N GLY A 84 -21.24 5.56 10.12
CA GLY A 84 -20.08 6.26 10.69
C GLY A 84 -19.60 5.71 12.04
N ASN A 85 -20.21 4.63 12.54
CA ASN A 85 -19.75 3.96 13.76
C ASN A 85 -18.50 3.12 13.49
N GLU A 86 -17.52 3.20 14.37
CA GLU A 86 -16.36 2.31 14.32
C GLU A 86 -16.79 0.88 14.64
N LEU A 87 -16.55 -0.05 13.71
CA LEU A 87 -16.81 -1.48 13.89
C LEU A 87 -15.64 -2.14 14.61
N TRP A 88 -14.43 -1.85 14.13
CA TRP A 88 -13.20 -2.34 14.74
C TRP A 88 -12.01 -1.46 14.37
N ARG A 89 -10.95 -1.59 15.16
CA ARG A 89 -9.66 -0.91 14.92
C ARG A 89 -8.51 -1.82 15.28
N GLN A 90 -7.50 -1.80 14.44
CA GLN A 90 -6.23 -2.47 14.65
C GLN A 90 -5.07 -1.50 14.45
N LYS A 91 -3.97 -1.75 15.16
CA LYS A 91 -2.74 -0.97 15.07
C LYS A 91 -1.56 -1.90 14.88
N THR A 92 -0.65 -1.50 14.00
CA THR A 92 0.59 -2.23 13.76
C THR A 92 1.67 -1.90 14.76
N GLU A 93 2.70 -2.75 14.81
CA GLU A 93 3.95 -2.37 15.42
C GLU A 93 4.66 -1.28 14.59
N LEU A 94 5.56 -0.57 15.25
CA LEU A 94 6.39 0.45 14.62
C LEU A 94 7.57 -0.21 13.91
N VAL A 95 7.62 -0.09 12.59
CA VAL A 95 8.75 -0.53 11.77
C VAL A 95 9.75 0.61 11.69
N LYS A 96 10.93 0.42 12.28
CA LYS A 96 11.98 1.44 12.37
C LYS A 96 13.06 1.22 11.31
N GLY A 97 13.59 2.29 10.75
CA GLY A 97 14.77 2.26 9.88
C GLY A 97 14.63 1.50 8.54
N SER A 98 13.42 1.01 8.19
CA SER A 98 13.16 0.42 6.88
C SER A 98 12.73 1.50 5.89
N SER A 99 13.35 1.54 4.70
CA SER A 99 12.90 2.37 3.58
C SER A 99 11.64 1.81 2.89
N GLU A 100 11.37 0.52 3.11
CA GLU A 100 10.22 -0.22 2.59
C GLU A 100 9.62 -1.05 3.74
N PRO A 101 8.96 -0.43 4.73
CA PRO A 101 8.20 -1.16 5.74
C PRO A 101 7.12 -2.03 5.09
N HIS A 102 7.04 -3.28 5.55
CA HIS A 102 6.04 -4.25 5.15
C HIS A 102 5.16 -4.59 6.35
N TYR A 103 3.85 -4.49 6.17
CA TYR A 103 2.84 -4.73 7.20
C TYR A 103 1.97 -5.88 6.78
N ASN A 104 1.80 -6.91 7.62
CA ASN A 104 0.88 -8.02 7.35
C ASN A 104 -0.18 -8.10 8.45
N TYR A 105 -1.45 -7.98 8.07
CA TYR A 105 -2.59 -7.94 9.00
C TYR A 105 -3.69 -8.90 8.60
N SER A 106 -4.13 -9.74 9.55
CA SER A 106 -5.28 -10.62 9.40
C SER A 106 -6.58 -9.91 9.78
N LEU A 107 -7.52 -9.78 8.84
CA LEU A 107 -8.86 -9.24 9.05
C LEU A 107 -9.91 -10.36 9.06
N HIS A 108 -11.05 -10.10 9.68
CA HIS A 108 -12.19 -11.02 9.67
C HIS A 108 -13.17 -10.61 8.56
N ARG A 109 -13.69 -11.57 7.79
CA ARG A 109 -14.51 -11.31 6.60
C ARG A 109 -15.80 -10.56 6.86
N THR A 110 -16.45 -10.85 7.98
CA THR A 110 -17.90 -10.66 8.15
C THR A 110 -18.35 -9.21 8.12
N ASP A 111 -17.42 -8.25 8.22
CA ASP A 111 -17.73 -6.84 8.27
C ASP A 111 -17.36 -6.09 6.98
N LEU A 112 -16.67 -6.74 6.02
CA LEU A 112 -16.10 -6.03 4.87
C LEU A 112 -17.18 -5.52 3.89
N ASP A 113 -18.26 -6.27 3.67
CA ASP A 113 -19.29 -5.90 2.70
C ASP A 113 -20.10 -4.65 3.12
N VAL A 114 -20.09 -4.30 4.40
CA VAL A 114 -20.90 -3.23 5.01
C VAL A 114 -20.05 -2.16 5.70
N CYS A 115 -18.75 -2.07 5.37
CA CYS A 115 -17.87 -1.10 5.99
C CYS A 115 -17.02 -0.31 4.99
N THR A 116 -16.43 0.76 5.49
CA THR A 116 -15.28 1.45 4.92
C THR A 116 -14.06 1.09 5.76
N VAL A 117 -13.07 0.46 5.15
CA VAL A 117 -11.75 0.25 5.74
C VAL A 117 -10.90 1.49 5.48
N ARG A 118 -10.59 2.23 6.55
CA ARG A 118 -9.67 3.36 6.55
C ARG A 118 -8.30 2.91 7.06
N ILE A 119 -7.28 3.13 6.24
CA ILE A 119 -5.88 2.86 6.51
C ILE A 119 -5.21 4.20 6.78
N GLU A 120 -4.65 4.37 7.97
CA GLU A 120 -3.93 5.58 8.36
C GLU A 120 -2.47 5.24 8.57
N VAL A 121 -1.57 5.97 7.91
CA VAL A 121 -0.13 5.82 8.13
C VAL A 121 0.33 6.85 9.13
N TRP A 122 1.05 6.42 10.14
CA TRP A 122 1.52 7.26 11.23
C TRP A 122 3.03 7.12 11.42
N SER A 123 3.67 8.19 11.88
CA SER A 123 5.07 8.20 12.28
C SER A 123 5.27 8.96 13.59
N PRO A 124 6.14 8.50 14.50
CA PRO A 124 6.56 9.29 15.63
C PRO A 124 7.60 10.33 15.19
N VAL A 125 7.21 11.59 15.16
CA VAL A 125 8.03 12.71 14.70
C VAL A 125 8.59 13.54 15.86
N GLY A 126 9.74 14.15 15.59
CA GLY A 126 10.44 15.06 16.51
C GLY A 126 11.04 14.38 17.74
N VAL A 127 11.73 15.18 18.55
CA VAL A 127 12.44 14.72 19.76
C VAL A 127 11.48 14.10 20.78
N LEU A 128 10.26 14.63 20.88
CA LEU A 128 9.23 14.14 21.79
C LEU A 128 8.44 12.92 21.24
N ARG A 129 8.82 12.40 20.06
CA ARG A 129 8.18 11.24 19.41
C ARG A 129 6.65 11.36 19.33
N ARG A 130 6.16 12.58 19.02
CA ARG A 130 4.73 12.83 18.85
C ARG A 130 4.22 12.08 17.63
N ARG A 131 3.09 11.40 17.75
CA ARG A 131 2.50 10.64 16.64
C ARG A 131 1.87 11.63 15.65
N GLN A 132 2.35 11.64 14.42
CA GLN A 132 1.79 12.41 13.32
C GLN A 132 1.25 11.45 12.26
N MET A 133 0.03 11.70 11.78
CA MET A 133 -0.49 11.01 10.60
C MET A 133 0.24 11.55 9.37
N LEU A 134 0.78 10.66 8.56
CA LEU A 134 1.45 10.98 7.30
C LEU A 134 0.46 11.01 6.13
N GLY A 135 -0.60 10.22 6.21
CA GLY A 135 -1.68 10.20 5.25
C GLY A 135 -2.64 9.04 5.49
N TRP A 136 -3.69 8.98 4.69
CA TRP A 136 -4.72 7.95 4.81
C TRP A 136 -5.30 7.50 3.46
N LEU A 137 -5.87 6.31 3.44
CA LEU A 137 -6.64 5.75 2.33
C LEU A 137 -7.93 5.17 2.89
N ALA A 138 -9.06 5.35 2.20
CA ALA A 138 -10.30 4.65 2.52
C ALA A 138 -10.76 3.81 1.32
N MET A 139 -11.24 2.61 1.59
CA MET A 139 -11.81 1.65 0.63
C MET A 139 -13.05 0.98 1.21
N GLY A 140 -14.05 0.64 0.40
CA GLY A 140 -15.30 0.05 0.86
C GLY A 140 -16.50 0.94 0.53
N LEU A 141 -17.45 1.09 1.45
CA LEU A 141 -18.66 1.91 1.20
C LEU A 141 -18.33 3.35 0.79
N ASN A 142 -17.38 3.98 1.47
CA ASN A 142 -16.93 5.35 1.22
C ASN A 142 -15.47 5.39 0.76
N SER A 143 -15.19 4.78 -0.39
CA SER A 143 -13.86 4.78 -0.97
C SER A 143 -13.36 6.18 -1.29
N SER A 144 -12.09 6.43 -1.01
CA SER A 144 -11.44 7.73 -1.14
C SER A 144 -11.06 8.11 -2.58
N SER A 145 -11.19 7.18 -3.53
CA SER A 145 -11.05 7.42 -4.97
C SER A 145 -11.79 6.34 -5.78
N PRO A 146 -12.14 6.59 -7.06
CA PRO A 146 -12.71 5.57 -7.94
C PRO A 146 -11.79 4.36 -8.12
N ASP A 147 -10.47 4.59 -8.23
CA ASP A 147 -9.46 3.53 -8.31
C ASP A 147 -9.44 2.63 -7.08
N ALA A 148 -9.66 3.22 -5.90
CA ALA A 148 -9.72 2.52 -4.62
C ALA A 148 -11.01 1.70 -4.49
N GLN A 149 -12.14 2.21 -5.02
CA GLN A 149 -13.40 1.47 -5.10
C GLN A 149 -13.29 0.27 -6.04
N GLU A 150 -12.69 0.44 -7.20
CA GLU A 150 -12.45 -0.65 -8.15
C GLU A 150 -11.57 -1.73 -7.52
N HIS A 151 -10.49 -1.33 -6.84
CA HIS A 151 -9.64 -2.29 -6.12
C HIS A 151 -10.42 -3.04 -5.05
N TRP A 152 -11.24 -2.33 -4.26
CA TRP A 152 -12.12 -2.95 -3.27
C TRP A 152 -13.04 -4.02 -3.86
N GLN A 153 -13.70 -3.69 -4.98
CA GLN A 153 -14.58 -4.63 -5.69
C GLN A 153 -13.82 -5.86 -6.20
N GLN A 154 -12.64 -5.67 -6.79
CA GLN A 154 -11.80 -6.77 -7.25
C GLN A 154 -11.40 -7.69 -6.09
N MET A 155 -11.15 -7.14 -4.90
CA MET A 155 -10.82 -7.94 -3.72
C MET A 155 -12.00 -8.74 -3.20
N ILE A 156 -13.15 -8.10 -2.95
CA ILE A 156 -14.32 -8.81 -2.42
C ILE A 156 -14.89 -9.84 -3.41
N GLN A 157 -14.76 -9.60 -4.73
CA GLN A 157 -15.21 -10.51 -5.78
C GLN A 157 -14.17 -11.56 -6.18
N GLY A 158 -12.89 -11.36 -5.84
CA GLY A 158 -11.74 -12.05 -6.43
C GLY A 158 -11.56 -13.55 -6.14
N SER A 159 -12.49 -14.20 -5.43
CA SER A 159 -12.58 -15.66 -5.22
C SER A 159 -11.24 -16.42 -5.10
N GLY A 160 -10.28 -15.95 -4.28
CA GLY A 160 -8.98 -16.60 -4.09
C GLY A 160 -7.80 -15.98 -4.84
N THR A 161 -8.01 -14.97 -5.68
CA THR A 161 -6.96 -14.29 -6.43
C THR A 161 -6.39 -13.12 -5.63
N THR A 162 -5.07 -13.08 -5.51
CA THR A 162 -4.38 -11.95 -4.90
C THR A 162 -4.41 -10.74 -5.81
N VAL A 163 -5.07 -9.66 -5.36
CA VAL A 163 -5.08 -8.36 -6.05
C VAL A 163 -4.10 -7.42 -5.35
N THR A 164 -3.36 -6.65 -6.14
CA THR A 164 -2.27 -5.77 -5.68
C THR A 164 -2.29 -4.51 -6.53
N LYS A 165 -2.56 -3.35 -5.92
CA LYS A 165 -2.59 -2.04 -6.60
C LYS A 165 -2.02 -0.97 -5.68
N TRP A 166 -1.24 -0.07 -6.27
CA TRP A 166 -0.72 1.11 -5.58
C TRP A 166 -1.77 2.21 -5.54
N HIS A 167 -2.00 2.76 -4.35
CA HIS A 167 -2.94 3.86 -4.15
C HIS A 167 -2.25 5.08 -3.54
N PRO A 168 -2.49 6.29 -4.06
CA PRO A 168 -2.04 7.50 -3.39
C PRO A 168 -2.78 7.67 -2.06
N VAL A 169 -2.07 8.01 -0.99
CA VAL A 169 -2.72 8.42 0.27
C VAL A 169 -3.08 9.90 0.24
N HIS A 170 -4.20 10.23 0.83
CA HIS A 170 -4.63 11.59 1.09
C HIS A 170 -3.81 12.23 2.21
N PRO A 171 -3.61 13.57 2.18
CA PRO A 171 -2.97 14.27 3.28
C PRO A 171 -3.83 14.17 4.56
N PRO A 172 -3.22 14.36 5.73
CA PRO A 172 -3.98 14.52 6.97
C PRO A 172 -4.97 15.68 6.88
N GLU A 173 -6.16 15.47 7.44
CA GLU A 173 -7.17 16.53 7.66
C GLU A 173 -6.71 17.51 8.75
#